data_AF-A0A968ZCC2-F1
#
_entry.id   AF-A0A968ZCC2-F1
#
_cell.length_a   1.000
_cell.length_b   1.000
_cell.length_c   1.000
_cell.angle_alpha   90.00
_cell.angle_beta   90.00
_cell.angle_gamma   90.00
#
_symmetry.space_group_name_H-M   'P 1'
#
loop_
_entity.id
_entity.type
_entity.pdbx_description
1 polymer ?
#
loop_
_entity_poly.entity_id
_entity_poly.type
_entity_poly.pdbx_seq_one_letter_code
_entity_poly.pdbx_strand_id
1 'polypeptide(L)'
;MSCSSRSTSLCSSAWSRATIALRYYLTIGFAGLLILLALAATSTDGMVRRLGGKRWAALHRLVYGAGALAIVHFFIQSKADVTEPFVMGGLFLWLMLWRILSRYGLLPRDARGVLTLILLAAISAAAAAGAEALYYHLKNGVDVMRVLAANWSMGIGVRPSWIRGRSGPRW
;
A
#
# COMPACT_ATOMS: atom_id res chain seq x y z
N MET A 1 -35.68 10.02 30.80
CA MET A 1 -34.67 8.93 30.79
C MET A 1 -33.34 9.50 31.24
N SER A 2 -33.01 9.37 32.53
CA SER A 2 -31.77 9.87 33.12
C SER A 2 -30.59 8.97 32.74
N CYS A 3 -29.59 9.54 32.08
CA CYS A 3 -28.34 8.85 31.78
C CYS A 3 -27.43 8.88 33.03
N SER A 4 -27.06 7.72 33.56
CA SER A 4 -26.22 7.61 34.76
C SER A 4 -24.81 8.14 34.50
N SER A 5 -24.21 8.82 35.48
CA SER A 5 -22.88 9.46 35.43
C SER A 5 -21.71 8.51 35.12
N ARG A 6 -21.93 7.19 35.15
CA ARG A 6 -20.92 6.16 34.87
C ARG A 6 -20.75 5.88 33.36
N SER A 7 -21.72 6.29 32.54
CA SER A 7 -21.70 6.09 31.08
C SER A 7 -20.98 7.20 30.31
N THR A 8 -20.76 8.37 30.91
CA THR A 8 -20.12 9.53 30.25
C THR A 8 -18.62 9.34 30.05
N SER A 9 -17.91 8.64 30.95
CA SER A 9 -16.48 8.34 30.84
C SER A 9 -16.15 7.28 29.80
N LEU A 10 -17.03 6.29 29.63
CA LEU A 10 -16.92 5.27 28.58
C LEU A 10 -17.22 5.85 27.19
N CYS A 11 -18.18 6.78 27.11
CA CYS A 11 -18.47 7.52 25.87
C CYS A 11 -17.31 8.47 25.53
N SER A 12 -16.82 9.29 26.46
CA SER A 12 -15.72 10.23 26.18
C SER A 12 -14.43 9.53 25.75
N SER A 13 -14.06 8.40 26.37
CA SER A 13 -12.87 7.63 25.99
C SER A 13 -13.02 6.94 24.62
N ALA A 14 -14.22 6.50 24.24
CA ALA A 14 -14.48 5.95 22.91
C ALA A 14 -14.43 7.02 21.80
N TRP A 15 -14.97 8.21 22.04
CA TRP A 15 -14.87 9.36 21.13
C TRP A 15 -13.43 9.87 21.00
N SER A 16 -12.66 9.84 22.08
CA SER A 16 -11.24 10.24 22.09
C SER A 16 -10.37 9.34 21.19
N ARG A 17 -10.59 8.01 21.24
CA ARG A 17 -9.83 7.07 20.41
C ARG A 17 -10.11 7.24 18.92
N ALA A 18 -11.33 7.59 18.54
CA ALA A 18 -11.71 7.83 17.15
C ALA A 18 -11.04 9.08 16.56
N THR A 19 -10.96 10.17 17.32
CA THR A 19 -10.31 11.42 16.85
C THR A 19 -8.80 11.30 16.71
N ILE A 20 -8.16 10.51 17.58
CA ILE A 20 -6.72 10.25 17.54
C ILE A 20 -6.33 9.43 16.31
N ALA A 21 -7.07 8.35 16.00
CA ALA A 21 -6.81 7.52 14.82
C ALA A 21 -6.98 8.31 13.49
N LEU A 22 -7.96 9.22 13.44
CA LEU A 22 -8.18 10.12 12.30
C LEU A 22 -7.01 11.08 12.07
N ARG A 23 -6.36 11.57 13.14
CA ARG A 23 -5.18 12.45 13.05
C ARG A 23 -3.98 11.72 12.45
N TYR A 24 -3.64 10.52 12.92
CA TYR A 24 -2.48 9.79 12.39
C TYR A 24 -2.65 9.40 10.91
N TYR A 25 -3.81 8.84 10.54
CA TYR A 25 -4.10 8.46 9.16
C TYR A 25 -3.91 9.63 8.17
N LEU A 26 -4.49 10.80 8.51
CA LEU A 26 -4.42 11.97 7.65
C LEU A 26 -3.02 12.58 7.59
N THR A 27 -2.27 12.57 8.70
CA THR A 27 -0.90 13.11 8.73
C THR A 27 0.07 12.34 7.81
N ILE A 28 -0.06 11.02 7.73
CA ILE A 28 0.77 10.17 6.87
C ILE A 28 0.50 10.47 5.39
N GLY A 29 -0.78 10.55 5.01
CA GLY A 29 -1.18 10.90 3.64
C GLY A 29 -0.75 12.31 3.25
N PHE A 30 -0.93 13.27 4.17
CA PHE A 30 -0.51 14.66 3.97
C PHE A 30 1.01 14.80 3.84
N ALA A 31 1.80 14.10 4.65
CA ALA A 31 3.24 14.06 4.53
C ALA A 31 3.69 13.50 3.16
N GLY A 32 3.05 12.42 2.69
CA GLY A 32 3.28 11.88 1.35
C GLY A 32 2.95 12.89 0.24
N LEU A 33 1.81 13.59 0.36
CA LEU A 33 1.39 14.64 -0.58
C LEU A 33 2.41 15.78 -0.63
N LEU A 34 2.90 16.25 0.53
CA LEU A 34 3.90 17.32 0.60
C LEU A 34 5.21 16.92 -0.11
N ILE A 35 5.65 15.66 0.05
CA ILE A 35 6.82 15.15 -0.67
C ILE A 35 6.56 15.19 -2.17
N LEU A 36 5.43 14.66 -2.65
CA LEU A 36 5.09 14.67 -4.07
C LEU A 36 4.99 16.09 -4.64
N LEU A 37 4.43 17.03 -3.88
CA LEU A 37 4.27 18.42 -4.27
C LEU A 37 5.63 19.13 -4.35
N ALA A 38 6.53 18.85 -3.41
CA ALA A 38 7.92 19.32 -3.48
C ALA A 38 8.64 18.76 -4.71
N LEU A 39 8.49 17.46 -5.02
CA LEU A 39 9.07 16.87 -6.22
C LEU A 39 8.52 17.51 -7.50
N ALA A 40 7.20 17.67 -7.58
CA ALA A 40 6.53 18.29 -8.73
C ALA A 40 7.02 19.72 -8.97
N ALA A 41 7.14 20.53 -7.92
CA ALA A 41 7.71 21.87 -8.01
C ALA A 41 9.16 21.83 -8.53
N THR A 42 9.97 20.86 -8.07
CA THR A 42 11.37 20.66 -8.50
C THR A 42 11.55 19.96 -9.84
N SER A 43 10.47 19.67 -10.57
CA SER A 43 10.52 19.00 -11.88
C SER A 43 10.74 19.95 -13.06
N THR A 44 10.92 21.25 -12.82
CA THR A 44 11.18 22.24 -13.89
C THR A 44 12.67 22.32 -14.26
N ASP A 45 12.97 22.44 -15.55
CA ASP A 45 14.34 22.53 -16.09
C ASP A 45 15.17 23.66 -15.47
N GLY A 46 14.52 24.77 -15.11
CA GLY A 46 15.15 25.89 -14.41
C GLY A 46 15.66 25.53 -13.01
N MET A 47 14.95 24.66 -12.28
CA MET A 47 15.37 24.20 -10.96
C MET A 47 16.45 23.13 -11.04
N VAL A 48 16.45 22.29 -12.07
CA VAL A 48 17.54 21.32 -12.34
C VAL A 48 18.87 22.06 -12.54
N ARG A 49 18.87 23.14 -13.35
CA ARG A 49 20.06 23.99 -13.55
C ARG A 49 20.51 24.73 -12.30
N ARG A 50 19.57 25.19 -11.45
CA ARG A 50 19.90 25.93 -10.21
C ARG A 50 20.43 25.06 -9.08
N LEU A 51 19.86 23.87 -8.85
CA LEU A 51 20.26 22.98 -7.75
C LEU A 51 21.49 22.13 -8.10
N GLY A 52 21.74 21.90 -9.39
CA GLY A 52 22.76 20.99 -9.89
C GLY A 52 22.29 19.53 -9.83
N GLY A 53 22.63 18.76 -10.87
CA GLY A 53 22.11 17.41 -11.08
C GLY A 53 22.30 16.44 -9.91
N LYS A 54 23.39 16.59 -9.12
CA LYS A 54 23.64 15.74 -7.93
C LYS A 54 22.64 15.97 -6.80
N ARG A 55 22.33 17.24 -6.44
CA ARG A 55 21.37 17.57 -5.38
C ARG A 55 19.94 17.31 -5.83
N TRP A 56 19.64 17.62 -7.10
CA TRP A 56 18.35 17.30 -7.70
C TRP A 56 18.07 15.78 -7.68
N ALA A 57 19.05 14.96 -8.05
CA ALA A 57 18.92 13.51 -7.99
C ALA A 57 18.78 12.97 -6.56
N ALA A 58 19.36 13.65 -5.55
CA ALA A 58 19.16 13.28 -4.14
C ALA A 58 17.73 13.59 -3.68
N LEU A 59 17.19 14.76 -4.03
CA LEU A 59 15.79 15.13 -3.73
C LEU A 59 14.81 14.17 -4.41
N HIS A 60 15.05 13.82 -5.68
CA HIS A 60 14.18 12.90 -6.40
C HIS A 60 14.19 11.46 -5.83
N ARG A 61 15.19 11.07 -5.03
CA ARG A 61 15.14 9.78 -4.31
C ARG A 61 14.05 9.74 -3.24
N LEU A 62 13.56 10.89 -2.77
CA LEU A 62 12.44 10.94 -1.84
C LEU A 62 11.15 10.34 -2.42
N VAL A 63 11.04 10.20 -3.75
CA VAL A 63 9.91 9.52 -4.39
C VAL A 63 9.74 8.07 -3.90
N TYR A 64 10.85 7.40 -3.57
CA TYR A 64 10.81 6.05 -3.03
C TYR A 64 10.25 6.02 -1.61
N GLY A 65 10.60 7.03 -0.80
CA GLY A 65 10.02 7.25 0.52
C GLY A 65 8.53 7.58 0.44
N ALA A 66 8.13 8.45 -0.51
CA ALA A 66 6.73 8.76 -0.78
C ALA A 66 5.92 7.52 -1.20
N GLY A 67 6.49 6.65 -2.03
CA GLY A 67 5.87 5.37 -2.41
C GLY A 67 5.67 4.44 -1.22
N ALA A 68 6.66 4.31 -0.34
CA ALA A 68 6.53 3.53 0.89
C ALA A 68 5.46 4.11 1.83
N LEU A 69 5.44 5.44 1.99
CA LEU A 69 4.41 6.17 2.75
C LEU A 69 3.01 5.93 2.19
N ALA A 70 2.86 5.92 0.86
CA ALA A 70 1.58 5.66 0.21
C ALA A 70 1.05 4.25 0.51
N ILE A 71 1.92 3.24 0.49
CA ILE A 71 1.55 1.86 0.85
C ILE A 71 1.12 1.78 2.31
N VAL A 72 1.90 2.37 3.23
CA VAL A 72 1.55 2.41 4.66
C VAL A 72 0.22 3.14 4.88
N HIS A 73 0.00 4.27 4.22
CA HIS A 73 -1.26 5.00 4.28
C HIS A 73 -2.43 4.15 3.80
N PHE A 74 -2.26 3.41 2.70
CA PHE A 74 -3.26 2.52 2.13
C PHE A 74 -3.57 1.33 3.06
N PHE A 75 -2.56 0.73 3.69
CA PHE A 75 -2.75 -0.31 4.70
C PHE A 75 -3.60 0.16 5.89
N ILE A 76 -3.39 1.40 6.35
CA ILE A 76 -4.15 1.98 7.47
C ILE A 76 -5.58 2.35 7.02
N GLN A 77 -5.78 2.69 5.75
CA GLN A 77 -7.09 2.99 5.17
C GLN A 77 -7.99 1.75 5.08
N SER A 78 -7.42 0.60 4.74
CA SER A 78 -8.17 -0.62 4.42
C SER A 78 -8.75 -1.26 5.67
N LYS A 79 -10.04 -1.02 5.91
CA LYS A 79 -10.79 -1.55 7.07
C LYS A 79 -11.49 -2.88 6.81
N ALA A 80 -11.76 -3.25 5.56
CA ALA A 80 -12.55 -4.43 5.20
C ALA A 80 -11.73 -5.51 4.46
N ASP A 81 -11.00 -5.13 3.41
CA ASP A 81 -10.20 -6.06 2.59
C ASP A 81 -8.72 -5.63 2.60
N VAL A 82 -7.86 -6.38 3.27
CA VAL A 82 -6.41 -6.08 3.29
C VAL A 82 -5.64 -6.71 2.13
N THR A 83 -6.28 -7.60 1.36
CA THR A 83 -5.69 -8.27 0.19
C THR A 83 -5.22 -7.28 -0.88
N GLU A 84 -6.02 -6.24 -1.16
CA GLU A 84 -5.68 -5.22 -2.16
C GLU A 84 -4.41 -4.42 -1.78
N PRO A 85 -4.23 -3.94 -0.53
CA PRO A 85 -2.96 -3.40 -0.05
C PRO A 85 -1.76 -4.33 -0.16
N PHE A 86 -1.92 -5.63 0.14
CA PHE A 86 -0.83 -6.60 0.04
C PHE A 86 -0.39 -6.82 -1.41
N VAL A 87 -1.32 -6.85 -2.36
CA VAL A 87 -0.99 -6.94 -3.80
C VAL A 87 -0.23 -5.70 -4.27
N MET A 88 -0.72 -4.51 -3.93
CA MET A 88 -0.06 -3.25 -4.31
C MET A 88 1.33 -3.10 -3.65
N GLY A 89 1.45 -3.50 -2.38
CA GLY A 89 2.72 -3.54 -1.66
C GLY A 89 3.71 -4.55 -2.26
N GLY A 90 3.23 -5.74 -2.65
CA GLY A 90 4.02 -6.75 -3.34
C GLY A 90 4.56 -6.27 -4.69
N LEU A 91 3.72 -5.60 -5.48
CA LEU A 91 4.13 -5.02 -6.76
C LEU A 91 5.17 -3.90 -6.58
N PHE A 92 5.00 -3.03 -5.59
CA PHE A 92 6.01 -2.03 -5.26
C PHE A 92 7.32 -2.66 -4.80
N LEU A 93 7.27 -3.68 -3.93
CA LEU A 93 8.46 -4.41 -3.49
C LEU A 93 9.19 -5.05 -4.65
N TRP A 94 8.47 -5.67 -5.59
CA TRP A 94 9.04 -6.23 -6.81
C TRP A 94 9.82 -5.20 -7.62
N LEU A 95 9.20 -4.05 -7.90
CA LEU A 95 9.82 -2.95 -8.64
C LEU A 95 11.04 -2.39 -7.90
N MET A 96 10.96 -2.28 -6.57
CA MET A 96 12.06 -1.77 -5.76
C MET A 96 13.24 -2.75 -5.71
N LEU A 97 12.97 -4.06 -5.55
CA LEU A 97 13.99 -5.10 -5.57
C LEU A 97 14.74 -5.10 -6.91
N TRP A 98 14.00 -5.03 -8.03
CA TRP A 98 14.60 -4.94 -9.36
C TRP A 98 15.52 -3.72 -9.47
N ARG A 99 15.07 -2.57 -8.99
CA ARG A 99 15.83 -1.32 -9.03
C ARG A 99 17.10 -1.38 -8.17
N ILE A 100 17.02 -1.99 -7.00
CA ILE A 100 18.15 -2.19 -6.07
C ILE A 100 19.19 -3.12 -6.71
N LEU A 101 18.78 -4.30 -7.19
CA LEU A 101 19.67 -5.25 -7.86
C LEU A 101 20.36 -4.62 -9.08
N SER A 102 19.61 -3.87 -9.88
CA SER A 102 20.14 -3.15 -11.04
C SER A 102 21.16 -2.06 -10.66
N ARG A 103 20.98 -1.41 -9.50
CA ARG A 103 21.84 -0.32 -9.01
C ARG A 103 23.14 -0.82 -8.40
N TYR A 104 23.10 -1.91 -7.66
CA TYR A 104 24.30 -2.50 -7.04
C TYR A 104 25.11 -3.38 -7.99
N GLY A 105 24.64 -3.57 -9.24
CA GLY A 105 25.35 -4.39 -10.23
C GLY A 105 25.49 -5.85 -9.82
N LEU A 106 24.66 -6.31 -8.87
CA LEU A 106 24.70 -7.67 -8.32
C LEU A 106 24.22 -8.72 -9.33
N LEU A 107 23.52 -8.29 -10.38
CA LEU A 107 23.13 -9.13 -11.50
C LEU A 107 24.16 -8.99 -12.64
N PRO A 108 24.80 -10.08 -13.07
CA PRO A 108 25.54 -10.16 -14.32
C PRO A 108 24.71 -9.60 -15.49
N ARG A 109 25.35 -8.99 -16.52
CA ARG A 109 24.63 -8.34 -17.64
C ARG A 109 23.73 -9.30 -18.41
N ASP A 110 24.11 -10.57 -18.45
CA ASP A 110 23.42 -11.75 -18.95
C ASP A 110 22.23 -12.20 -18.07
N ALA A 111 22.30 -11.96 -16.75
CA ALA A 111 21.24 -12.27 -15.79
C ALA A 111 20.12 -11.20 -15.73
N ARG A 112 20.10 -10.22 -16.64
CA ARG A 112 18.95 -9.30 -16.82
C ARG A 112 17.84 -9.89 -17.68
N GLY A 113 17.93 -11.19 -18.00
CA GLY A 113 16.94 -11.91 -18.78
C GLY A 113 15.56 -11.97 -18.12
N VAL A 114 14.55 -12.27 -18.94
CA VAL A 114 13.14 -12.42 -18.54
C VAL A 114 12.97 -13.38 -17.36
N LEU A 115 13.80 -14.42 -17.27
CA LEU A 115 13.80 -15.38 -16.16
C LEU A 115 14.06 -14.73 -14.81
N THR A 116 14.99 -13.79 -14.71
CA THR A 116 15.27 -13.08 -13.45
C THR A 116 14.09 -12.22 -13.04
N LEU A 117 13.41 -11.58 -13.99
CA LEU A 117 12.18 -10.83 -13.72
C LEU A 117 11.07 -11.75 -13.21
N ILE A 118 10.91 -12.93 -13.81
CA ILE A 118 9.94 -13.95 -13.39
C ILE A 118 10.28 -14.47 -11.99
N LEU A 119 11.54 -14.79 -11.70
CA LEU A 119 11.98 -15.26 -10.38
C LEU A 119 11.76 -14.18 -9.32
N LEU A 120 12.11 -12.92 -9.61
CA LEU A 120 11.89 -11.81 -8.69
C LEU A 120 10.39 -11.56 -8.47
N ALA A 121 9.58 -11.70 -9.52
CA ALA A 121 8.13 -11.60 -9.43
C ALA A 121 7.57 -12.72 -8.54
N ALA A 122 8.02 -13.97 -8.76
CA ALA A 122 7.62 -15.12 -7.95
C ALA A 122 8.02 -14.94 -6.47
N ILE A 123 9.23 -14.47 -6.20
CA ILE A 123 9.71 -14.18 -4.84
C ILE A 123 8.87 -13.07 -4.18
N SER A 124 8.62 -11.97 -4.89
CA SER A 124 7.80 -10.87 -4.37
C SER A 124 6.35 -11.28 -4.13
N ALA A 125 5.78 -12.11 -5.00
CA ALA A 125 4.42 -12.63 -4.87
C ALA A 125 4.32 -13.60 -3.69
N ALA A 126 5.29 -14.50 -3.52
CA ALA A 126 5.37 -15.39 -2.38
C ALA A 126 5.56 -14.62 -1.06
N ALA A 127 6.40 -13.59 -1.05
CA ALA A 127 6.60 -12.74 0.11
C ALA A 127 5.33 -11.95 0.48
N ALA A 128 4.60 -11.42 -0.51
CA ALA A 128 3.34 -10.71 -0.30
C ALA A 128 2.24 -11.66 0.23
N ALA A 129 2.08 -12.83 -0.38
CA ALA A 129 1.12 -13.84 0.06
C ALA A 129 1.45 -14.38 1.46
N GLY A 130 2.74 -14.60 1.76
CA GLY A 130 3.21 -15.00 3.08
C GLY A 130 2.97 -13.92 4.14
N ALA A 131 3.23 -12.66 3.82
CA ALA A 131 2.98 -11.53 4.71
C ALA A 131 1.48 -11.34 5.00
N GLU A 132 0.62 -11.52 3.99
CA GLU A 132 -0.83 -11.50 4.15
C GLU A 132 -1.30 -12.64 5.07
N ALA A 133 -0.85 -13.86 4.81
CA ALA A 133 -1.24 -15.01 5.62
C ALA A 133 -0.73 -14.93 7.07
N LEU A 134 0.50 -14.44 7.27
CA LEU A 134 1.06 -14.18 8.59
C LEU A 134 0.28 -13.09 9.34
N TYR A 135 -0.14 -12.02 8.65
CA TYR A 135 -0.94 -10.96 9.22
C TYR A 135 -2.29 -11.47 9.74
N TYR A 136 -3.00 -12.27 8.94
CA TYR A 136 -4.27 -12.86 9.36
C TYR A 136 -4.10 -13.91 10.47
N HIS A 137 -3.00 -14.67 10.46
CA HIS A 137 -2.70 -15.62 11.51
C HIS A 137 -2.46 -14.92 12.85
N LEU A 138 -1.63 -13.87 12.88
CA LEU A 138 -1.31 -13.12 14.10
C LEU A 138 -2.52 -12.33 14.64
N LYS A 139 -3.36 -11.79 13.75
CA LYS A 139 -4.46 -10.91 14.16
C LYS A 139 -5.75 -11.67 14.50
N ASN A 140 -6.06 -12.73 13.75
CA ASN A 140 -7.35 -13.41 13.83
C ASN A 140 -7.23 -14.92 14.17
N GLY A 141 -6.01 -15.46 14.32
CA GLY A 141 -5.79 -16.89 14.58
C GLY A 141 -6.18 -17.80 13.42
N VAL A 142 -6.32 -17.25 12.21
CA VAL A 142 -6.81 -17.98 11.03
C VAL A 142 -5.69 -18.83 10.44
N ASP A 143 -6.01 -20.04 10.00
CA ASP A 143 -5.07 -20.94 9.34
C ASP A 143 -4.53 -20.34 8.04
N VAL A 144 -3.21 -20.33 7.90
CA VAL A 144 -2.46 -19.86 6.72
C VAL A 144 -2.97 -20.51 5.42
N MET A 145 -3.32 -21.80 5.47
CA MET A 145 -3.83 -22.54 4.32
C MET A 145 -5.21 -22.06 3.84
N ARG A 146 -6.03 -21.48 4.73
CA ARG A 146 -7.32 -20.87 4.34
C ARG A 146 -7.12 -19.60 3.52
N VAL A 147 -6.13 -18.79 3.91
CA VAL A 147 -5.78 -17.54 3.21
C VAL A 147 -5.19 -17.87 1.83
N LEU A 148 -4.29 -18.85 1.75
CA LEU A 148 -3.77 -19.31 0.46
C LEU A 148 -4.88 -19.93 -0.41
N ALA A 149 -5.77 -20.74 0.15
CA ALA A 149 -6.88 -21.31 -0.60
C ALA A 149 -7.83 -20.23 -1.13
N ALA A 150 -8.04 -19.13 -0.39
CA ALA A 150 -8.84 -17.99 -0.83
C ALA A 150 -8.22 -17.27 -2.03
N ASN A 151 -6.89 -17.09 -2.05
CA ASN A 151 -6.17 -16.49 -3.19
C ASN A 151 -6.30 -17.32 -4.49
N TRP A 152 -6.51 -18.64 -4.37
CA TRP A 152 -6.71 -19.54 -5.51
C TRP A 152 -8.19 -19.73 -5.85
N SER A 153 -9.10 -19.27 -4.99
CA SER A 153 -10.54 -19.35 -5.23
C SER A 153 -10.99 -18.28 -6.24
N MET A 154 -11.13 -18.65 -7.51
CA MET A 154 -11.77 -17.81 -8.53
C MET A 154 -13.31 -17.73 -8.37
N GLY A 155 -13.85 -18.19 -7.23
CA GLY A 155 -15.29 -18.27 -6.95
C GLY A 155 -15.93 -16.96 -6.48
N ILE A 156 -15.16 -15.88 -6.34
CA ILE A 156 -15.71 -14.55 -6.11
C ILE A 156 -16.33 -14.09 -7.43
N GLY A 157 -17.63 -14.30 -7.58
CA GLY A 157 -18.39 -13.92 -8.78
C GLY A 157 -18.16 -12.46 -9.19
N VAL A 158 -18.54 -12.15 -10.44
CA VAL A 158 -18.37 -10.83 -11.05
C VAL A 158 -18.84 -9.73 -10.08
N ARG A 159 -17.96 -8.76 -9.77
CA ARG A 159 -18.28 -7.68 -8.83
C ARG A 159 -19.60 -7.01 -9.26
N PRO A 160 -20.54 -6.72 -8.33
CA PRO A 160 -21.87 -6.20 -8.66
C PRO A 160 -21.91 -4.91 -9.51
N SER A 161 -20.78 -4.20 -9.65
CA SER A 161 -20.63 -3.05 -10.55
C SER A 161 -20.78 -3.42 -12.04
N TRP A 162 -20.45 -4.65 -12.43
CA TRP A 162 -20.64 -5.14 -13.81
C TRP A 162 -22.10 -5.50 -14.11
N ILE A 163 -22.91 -5.73 -13.09
CA ILE A 163 -24.32 -6.15 -13.23
C ILE A 163 -25.24 -4.92 -13.43
N ARG A 164 -24.75 -3.70 -13.20
CA ARG A 164 -25.55 -2.46 -13.36
C ARG A 164 -25.66 -1.96 -14.81
N GLY A 165 -25.64 -2.87 -15.79
CA GLY A 165 -25.75 -2.55 -17.21
C GLY A 165 -26.86 -3.30 -17.96
N ARG A 166 -27.51 -4.29 -17.35
CA ARG A 166 -28.60 -5.05 -18.01
C ARG A 166 -29.79 -5.28 -17.06
N SER A 167 -30.91 -4.68 -17.48
CA SER A 167 -32.32 -5.00 -17.22
C SER A 167 -33.13 -4.12 -16.23
N GLY A 168 -33.73 -3.06 -16.78
CA GLY A 168 -35.18 -2.82 -16.70
C GLY A 168 -35.71 -1.85 -15.62
N PRO A 169 -36.70 -0.99 -15.95
CA PRO A 169 -37.41 -0.17 -14.97
C PRO A 169 -38.47 -1.00 -14.26
N ARG A 170 -38.47 -1.04 -12.93
CA ARG A 170 -39.66 -1.43 -12.14
C ARG A 170 -39.66 -0.70 -10.79
N TRP A 171 -40.58 0.26 -10.74
CA TRP A 171 -41.05 1.11 -9.63
C TRP A 171 -40.17 2.30 -9.27
#